data_AF-A0A7C6ED67-F1
#
_entry.id   AF-A0A7C6ED67-F1
#
_cell.length_a   1.000
_cell.length_b   1.000
_cell.length_c   1.000
_cell.angle_alpha   90.00
_cell.angle_beta   90.00
_cell.angle_gamma   90.00
#
_symmetry.space_group_name_H-M   'P 1'
#
loop_
_entity.id
_entity.type
_entity.pdbx_description
1 polymer ?
#
loop_
_entity_poly.entity_id
_entity_poly.type
_entity_poly.pdbx_seq_one_letter_code
_entity_poly.pdbx_strand_id
1 'polypeptide(L)'
;MLNYNIGSAIMTRTTVWGLMLRGAFVLMLLALISTFANSQNYQNWILNGNVVNNGTIRVARDIINNTTSPVTVSGTGVVVLWRNNGTHAIRSASGGNYSITFSNLDLIDNRPTTAQVDVTVTNRLRIGDGTTAYTAAGNGFDIGNLTLTINNESSYMSTSTSELTFNNGTVVFNGDNAQSILNKASGTTTYGILSLSGNGAKTVQSGALVLVEDAISQAGGQLSVTENMNVSGSVNIADLGAVSSGKTFRLLSTATGSIASNAISNAGAIIDSSAVNISFSNAIANDGEIANKLSGRIDFNGDLTGSGTIRQTGNGTIEVGGAFTQNTYDLNAGTVIYNSNTAGQNIVGTTYNNLTLNNASKILQGSVTVNGNLELDANSALDMNNNNAVVGGNLVLGSNITTGTGVLTLTSTVAGNVSGSGQVIGAVRRNHNFASGQNYRFNSANIYMATADNINSDVTLRMIPSTDPSNPPTTKYVSRKYELIPASMGNLEAIQLYYANGELQGGIAESKIGLRAYNGTNWTKITNPGMTRSSG
;
A
#
# COMPACT_ATOMS: atom_id res chain seq x y z
N MET A 1 -12.09 -15.04 62.68
CA MET A 1 -11.62 -15.84 61.53
C MET A 1 -10.11 -15.67 61.42
N LEU A 2 -9.35 -16.58 62.05
CA LEU A 2 -7.89 -16.60 61.99
C LEU A 2 -7.45 -17.33 60.71
N ASN A 3 -6.67 -16.65 59.86
CA ASN A 3 -6.03 -17.26 58.69
C ASN A 3 -4.69 -17.87 59.13
N TYR A 4 -4.56 -19.18 59.00
CA TYR A 4 -3.33 -19.91 59.33
C TYR A 4 -2.40 -19.90 58.11
N ASN A 5 -1.20 -19.36 58.31
CA ASN A 5 -0.15 -19.22 57.30
C ASN A 5 0.76 -20.45 57.40
N ILE A 6 0.71 -21.35 56.42
CA ILE A 6 1.62 -22.50 56.37
C ILE A 6 2.88 -22.07 55.61
N GLY A 7 3.93 -21.76 56.37
CA GLY A 7 5.26 -21.50 55.84
C GLY A 7 5.83 -22.76 55.17
N SER A 8 6.29 -22.61 53.93
CA SER A 8 7.03 -23.64 53.20
C SER A 8 8.40 -23.83 53.83
N ALA A 9 8.62 -24.99 54.46
CA ALA A 9 9.92 -25.38 54.97
C ALA A 9 10.85 -25.75 53.79
N ILE A 10 11.99 -25.08 53.75
CA ILE A 10 13.14 -25.38 52.91
C ILE A 10 13.69 -26.76 53.31
N MET A 11 13.71 -27.71 52.39
CA MET A 11 14.37 -29.00 52.57
C MET A 11 15.90 -28.79 52.67
N THR A 12 16.44 -28.85 53.87
CA THR A 12 17.87 -29.05 54.10
C THR A 12 18.20 -30.55 54.05
N ARG A 13 19.22 -30.88 53.25
CA ARG A 13 19.80 -32.22 53.08
C ARG A 13 20.05 -32.91 54.42
N THR A 14 19.47 -34.08 54.61
CA THR A 14 19.89 -35.05 55.62
C THR A 14 20.71 -36.15 54.95
N THR A 15 21.96 -36.29 55.39
CA THR A 15 22.86 -37.40 55.09
C THR A 15 22.27 -38.70 55.64
N VAL A 16 21.99 -39.69 54.80
CA VAL A 16 21.64 -41.06 55.24
C VAL A 16 22.76 -41.99 54.79
N TRP A 17 23.52 -42.49 55.78
CA TRP A 17 24.40 -43.63 55.64
C TRP A 17 23.59 -44.92 55.78
N GLY A 18 23.84 -45.87 54.87
CA GLY A 18 23.87 -47.30 55.14
C GLY A 18 22.54 -48.03 55.40
N LEU A 19 21.92 -48.55 54.33
CA LEU A 19 21.25 -49.85 54.41
C LEU A 19 21.32 -50.58 53.07
N MET A 20 22.23 -51.55 52.97
CA MET A 20 22.20 -52.55 51.91
C MET A 20 21.00 -53.49 52.15
N LEU A 21 19.97 -53.40 51.31
CA LEU A 21 19.04 -54.51 51.10
C LEU A 21 18.92 -54.78 49.61
N ARG A 22 19.38 -55.95 49.19
CA ARG A 22 19.19 -56.51 47.86
C ARG A 22 17.72 -56.96 47.74
N GLY A 23 17.00 -56.39 46.78
CA GLY A 23 15.67 -56.83 46.41
C GLY A 23 15.07 -55.87 45.40
N ALA A 24 14.74 -56.37 44.22
CA ALA A 24 14.29 -55.63 43.04
C ALA A 24 13.28 -54.51 43.37
N PHE A 25 13.78 -53.27 43.42
CA PHE A 25 12.93 -52.09 43.36
C PHE A 25 12.93 -51.60 41.92
N VAL A 26 11.77 -51.72 41.28
CA VAL A 26 11.40 -50.91 40.13
C VAL A 26 11.69 -49.48 40.52
N LEU A 27 12.73 -48.90 39.91
CA LEU A 27 13.06 -47.49 40.01
C LEU A 27 11.94 -46.75 39.26
N MET A 28 10.77 -46.64 39.88
CA MET A 28 9.73 -45.74 39.44
C MET A 28 10.31 -44.35 39.67
N LEU A 29 10.83 -43.77 38.58
CA LEU A 29 11.22 -42.37 38.50
C LEU A 29 9.98 -41.56 38.88
N LEU A 30 9.83 -41.28 40.17
CA LEU A 30 8.81 -40.41 40.70
C LEU A 30 9.19 -39.02 40.18
N ALA A 31 8.71 -38.68 38.99
CA ALA A 31 8.64 -37.30 38.56
C ALA A 31 7.78 -36.60 39.63
N LEU A 32 8.45 -35.98 40.60
CA LEU A 32 7.81 -35.19 41.64
C LEU A 32 7.25 -33.95 40.95
N ILE A 33 6.08 -34.09 40.32
CA ILE A 33 5.32 -32.99 39.74
C ILE A 33 4.78 -32.22 40.94
N SER A 34 5.55 -31.25 41.43
CA SER A 34 5.09 -30.31 42.45
C SER A 34 4.05 -29.38 41.83
N THR A 35 2.77 -29.68 42.04
CA THR A 35 1.69 -28.76 41.74
C THR A 35 1.69 -27.64 42.78
N PHE A 36 2.05 -26.42 42.38
CA PHE A 36 1.97 -25.25 43.25
C PHE A 36 0.57 -24.62 43.17
N ALA A 37 -0.15 -24.62 44.29
CA ALA A 37 -1.34 -23.81 44.47
C ALA A 37 -0.99 -22.61 45.35
N ASN A 38 -0.95 -21.40 44.77
CA ASN A 38 -0.75 -20.11 45.45
C ASN A 38 0.56 -19.97 46.26
N SER A 39 1.68 -19.76 45.58
CA SER A 39 2.99 -19.49 46.20
C SER A 39 3.38 -18.01 46.08
N GLN A 40 3.84 -17.42 47.19
CA GLN A 40 4.43 -16.09 47.25
C GLN A 40 5.95 -16.23 47.41
N ASN A 41 6.72 -15.94 46.36
CA ASN A 41 8.18 -15.92 46.43
C ASN A 41 8.65 -14.47 46.56
N TYR A 42 9.01 -14.07 47.78
CA TYR A 42 9.61 -12.76 48.05
C TYR A 42 11.06 -12.61 47.53
N GLN A 43 11.62 -13.69 46.97
CA GLN A 43 12.97 -13.78 46.43
C GLN A 43 12.93 -14.19 44.95
N ASN A 44 14.10 -14.45 44.37
CA ASN A 44 14.20 -15.02 43.03
C ASN A 44 13.47 -16.36 42.96
N TRP A 45 12.73 -16.59 41.88
CA TRP A 45 12.20 -17.91 41.56
C TRP A 45 13.19 -18.66 40.67
N ILE A 46 13.84 -19.67 41.24
CA ILE A 46 14.84 -20.48 40.56
C ILE A 46 14.15 -21.70 39.94
N LEU A 47 14.14 -21.76 38.61
CA LEU A 47 13.63 -22.88 37.83
C LEU A 47 14.75 -23.90 37.60
N ASN A 48 14.62 -25.09 38.19
CA ASN A 48 15.56 -26.21 38.03
C ASN A 48 15.05 -27.29 37.05
N GLY A 49 14.04 -26.95 36.25
CA GLY A 49 13.37 -27.85 35.32
C GLY A 49 11.97 -27.36 34.98
N ASN A 50 11.21 -28.16 34.22
CA ASN A 50 9.83 -27.87 33.87
C ASN A 50 8.93 -27.83 35.13
N VAL A 51 7.96 -26.93 35.14
CA VAL A 51 7.03 -26.74 36.25
C VAL A 51 5.59 -26.77 35.73
N VAL A 52 4.70 -27.45 36.45
CA VAL A 52 3.24 -27.38 36.22
C VAL A 52 2.63 -26.45 37.27
N ASN A 53 2.20 -25.27 36.83
CA ASN A 53 1.52 -24.27 37.64
C ASN A 53 0.01 -24.29 37.38
N ASN A 54 -0.78 -24.62 38.41
CA ASN A 54 -2.25 -24.58 38.36
C ASN A 54 -2.83 -23.47 39.25
N GLY A 55 -1.99 -22.64 39.88
CA GLY A 55 -2.39 -21.56 40.76
C GLY A 55 -1.74 -20.22 40.37
N THR A 56 -1.70 -19.27 41.31
CA THR A 56 -0.93 -18.04 41.11
C THR A 56 0.45 -18.18 41.74
N ILE A 57 1.52 -18.01 40.96
CA ILE A 57 2.89 -17.90 41.47
C ILE A 57 3.27 -16.42 41.40
N ARG A 58 3.53 -15.80 42.54
CA ARG A 58 4.01 -14.40 42.58
C ARG A 58 5.50 -14.38 42.80
N VAL A 59 6.23 -13.66 41.95
CA VAL A 59 7.68 -13.53 41.99
C VAL A 59 8.03 -12.07 42.25
N ALA A 60 8.69 -11.80 43.38
CA ALA A 60 9.05 -10.45 43.77
C ALA A 60 10.41 -10.00 43.22
N ARG A 61 11.27 -10.89 42.72
CA ARG A 61 12.54 -10.51 42.08
C ARG A 61 12.65 -11.17 40.71
N ASP A 62 13.68 -11.96 40.48
CA ASP A 62 13.95 -12.51 39.15
C ASP A 62 13.29 -13.87 38.96
N ILE A 63 12.98 -14.18 37.70
CA ILE A 63 12.77 -15.57 37.27
C ILE A 63 14.09 -16.02 36.66
N ILE A 64 14.68 -17.08 37.23
CA ILE A 64 16.01 -17.56 36.85
C ILE A 64 15.90 -19.00 36.36
N ASN A 65 16.16 -19.23 35.08
CA ASN A 65 16.42 -20.58 34.57
C ASN A 65 17.81 -21.02 35.02
N ASN A 66 17.88 -22.01 35.91
CA ASN A 66 19.13 -22.58 36.42
C ASN A 66 19.50 -23.90 35.74
N THR A 67 18.88 -24.19 34.60
CA THR A 67 19.19 -25.36 33.78
C THR A 67 20.03 -24.95 32.57
N THR A 68 20.60 -25.94 31.88
CA THR A 68 21.31 -25.77 30.61
C THR A 68 20.42 -26.11 29.41
N SER A 69 19.10 -25.92 29.55
CA SER A 69 18.11 -26.23 28.54
C SER A 69 16.92 -25.28 28.64
N PRO A 70 16.07 -25.16 27.60
CA PRO A 70 14.79 -24.48 27.72
C PRO A 70 13.94 -25.03 28.86
N VAL A 71 13.19 -24.16 29.54
CA VAL A 71 12.26 -24.54 30.62
C VAL A 71 10.84 -24.12 30.28
N THR A 72 9.88 -24.97 30.58
CA THR A 72 8.44 -24.69 30.45
C THR A 72 7.76 -24.62 31.82
N VAL A 73 7.05 -23.52 32.07
CA VAL A 73 6.05 -23.36 33.13
C VAL A 73 4.67 -23.53 32.52
N SER A 74 4.15 -24.75 32.55
CA SER A 74 2.86 -25.13 31.95
C SER A 74 1.70 -25.07 32.95
N GLY A 75 0.47 -25.29 32.48
CA GLY A 75 -0.73 -25.41 33.33
C GLY A 75 -1.69 -24.23 33.19
N THR A 76 -2.77 -24.24 33.98
CA THR A 76 -3.82 -23.21 33.93
C THR A 76 -3.50 -21.99 34.81
N GLY A 77 -2.46 -22.08 35.63
CA GLY A 77 -2.04 -21.05 36.55
C GLY A 77 -1.35 -19.86 35.88
N VAL A 78 -1.15 -18.79 36.66
CA VAL A 78 -0.52 -17.54 36.21
C VAL A 78 0.77 -17.30 36.98
N VAL A 79 1.84 -16.96 36.27
CA VAL A 79 3.05 -16.40 36.87
C VAL A 79 2.93 -14.89 36.86
N VAL A 80 3.09 -14.26 38.02
CA VAL A 80 2.94 -12.82 38.21
C VAL A 80 4.27 -12.25 38.69
N LEU A 81 4.87 -11.34 37.91
CA LEU A 81 5.93 -10.47 38.42
C LEU A 81 5.27 -9.35 39.24
N TRP A 82 5.57 -9.31 40.55
CA TRP A 82 4.79 -8.51 41.51
C TRP A 82 5.62 -7.84 42.59
N ARG A 83 5.42 -6.51 42.76
CA ARG A 83 5.76 -5.68 43.93
C ARG A 83 7.13 -5.95 44.54
N ASN A 84 8.14 -5.22 44.09
CA ASN A 84 9.39 -5.04 44.84
C ASN A 84 10.07 -3.68 44.59
N ASN A 85 11.07 -3.36 45.42
CA ASN A 85 11.87 -2.14 45.34
C ASN A 85 12.94 -2.16 44.22
N GLY A 86 12.85 -3.05 43.22
CA GLY A 86 13.90 -3.23 42.21
C GLY A 86 13.36 -3.65 40.83
N THR A 87 14.25 -3.63 39.83
CA THR A 87 13.97 -4.12 38.47
C THR A 87 13.81 -5.65 38.46
N HIS A 88 12.88 -6.16 37.67
CA HIS A 88 12.72 -7.60 37.46
C HIS A 88 13.55 -8.08 36.27
N ALA A 89 14.18 -9.26 36.38
CA ALA A 89 14.79 -9.92 35.24
C ALA A 89 14.20 -11.33 35.00
N ILE A 90 13.99 -11.68 33.73
CA ILE A 90 13.78 -13.05 33.27
C ILE A 90 15.08 -13.50 32.60
N ARG A 91 15.84 -14.38 33.25
CA ARG A 91 17.24 -14.66 32.86
C ARG A 91 17.67 -16.11 33.07
N SER A 92 18.84 -16.43 32.53
CA SER A 92 19.53 -17.70 32.74
C SER A 92 20.69 -17.53 33.72
N ALA A 93 20.84 -18.47 34.66
CA ALA A 93 21.96 -18.47 35.60
C ALA A 93 23.29 -18.87 34.95
N SER A 94 23.23 -19.68 33.89
CA SER A 94 24.41 -20.27 33.26
C SER A 94 25.04 -19.38 32.18
N GLY A 95 24.52 -18.15 31.99
CA GLY A 95 24.96 -17.24 30.93
C GLY A 95 24.61 -17.67 29.50
N GLY A 96 23.93 -18.81 29.31
CA GLY A 96 23.42 -19.25 28.02
C GLY A 96 22.01 -18.73 27.76
N ASN A 97 21.66 -18.50 26.49
CA ASN A 97 20.33 -18.05 26.05
C ASN A 97 19.30 -19.20 26.08
N TYR A 98 19.06 -19.78 27.26
CA TYR A 98 18.08 -20.85 27.42
C TYR A 98 16.69 -20.25 27.66
N SER A 99 15.81 -20.43 26.67
CA SER A 99 14.47 -19.83 26.67
C SER A 99 13.59 -20.29 27.83
N ILE A 100 12.62 -19.45 28.19
CA ILE A 100 11.59 -19.79 29.18
C ILE A 100 10.21 -19.64 28.53
N THR A 101 9.42 -20.71 28.60
CA THR A 101 8.04 -20.74 28.13
C THR A 101 7.07 -20.67 29.30
N PHE A 102 6.11 -19.77 29.26
CA PHE A 102 5.02 -19.64 30.24
C PHE A 102 3.68 -19.95 29.58
N SER A 103 2.80 -20.68 30.27
CA SER A 103 1.41 -20.76 29.83
C SER A 103 0.70 -19.40 29.99
N ASN A 104 0.79 -18.79 31.18
CA ASN A 104 0.24 -17.46 31.44
C ASN A 104 1.26 -16.62 32.21
N LEU A 105 1.51 -15.39 31.74
CA LEU A 105 2.44 -14.44 32.34
C LEU A 105 1.75 -13.07 32.51
N ASP A 106 1.76 -12.57 33.74
CA ASP A 106 1.24 -11.25 34.09
C ASP A 106 2.39 -10.37 34.63
N LEU A 107 2.53 -9.19 34.03
CA LEU A 107 3.47 -8.13 34.46
C LEU A 107 2.66 -7.01 35.13
N ILE A 108 2.53 -7.03 36.46
CA ILE A 108 1.62 -6.11 37.19
C ILE A 108 2.40 -5.03 37.96
N ASP A 109 3.72 -4.94 37.76
CA ASP A 109 4.56 -4.11 38.61
C ASP A 109 4.66 -2.63 38.18
N ASN A 110 5.20 -1.77 39.05
CA ASN A 110 5.53 -0.38 38.71
C ASN A 110 7.03 -0.19 38.42
N ARG A 111 7.74 -1.25 38.04
CA ARG A 111 9.19 -1.24 37.76
C ARG A 111 9.52 -1.88 36.43
N PRO A 112 10.65 -1.50 35.80
CA PRO A 112 11.14 -2.13 34.59
C PRO A 112 11.32 -3.64 34.74
N THR A 113 10.90 -4.38 33.72
CA THR A 113 11.16 -5.81 33.54
C THR A 113 12.08 -5.97 32.33
N THR A 114 13.18 -6.70 32.48
CA THR A 114 14.11 -7.00 31.38
C THR A 114 14.16 -8.50 31.12
N ALA A 115 13.94 -8.91 29.87
CA ALA A 115 14.26 -10.26 29.43
C ALA A 115 15.75 -10.33 29.04
N GLN A 116 16.44 -11.36 29.50
CA GLN A 116 17.83 -11.68 29.14
C GLN A 116 17.93 -13.05 28.43
N VAL A 117 16.78 -13.69 28.20
CA VAL A 117 16.60 -14.91 27.42
C VAL A 117 15.34 -14.77 26.57
N ASP A 118 15.19 -15.58 25.53
CA ASP A 118 13.94 -15.64 24.77
C ASP A 118 12.78 -16.07 25.67
N VAL A 119 11.64 -15.41 25.50
CA VAL A 119 10.42 -15.65 26.27
C VAL A 119 9.31 -16.09 25.33
N THR A 120 8.63 -17.19 25.66
CA THR A 120 7.41 -17.61 24.95
C THR A 120 6.24 -17.61 25.92
N VAL A 121 5.10 -17.04 25.51
CA VAL A 121 3.85 -17.05 26.28
C VAL A 121 2.77 -17.75 25.46
N THR A 122 2.34 -18.93 25.89
CA THR A 122 1.48 -19.78 25.05
C THR A 122 0.02 -19.40 25.10
N ASN A 123 -0.51 -18.94 26.23
CA ASN A 123 -1.95 -18.68 26.37
C ASN A 123 -2.22 -17.19 26.54
N ARG A 124 -1.63 -16.55 27.56
CA ARG A 124 -1.92 -15.14 27.85
C ARG A 124 -0.73 -14.38 28.40
N LEU A 125 -0.38 -13.29 27.73
CA LEU A 125 0.48 -12.23 28.26
C LEU A 125 -0.37 -11.03 28.65
N ARG A 126 -0.28 -10.59 29.91
CA ARG A 126 -0.95 -9.36 30.36
C ARG A 126 0.06 -8.39 30.97
N ILE A 127 -0.01 -7.12 30.57
CA ILE A 127 0.80 -6.04 31.14
C ILE A 127 -0.12 -5.01 31.82
N GLY A 128 0.06 -4.85 33.13
CA GLY A 128 -0.88 -4.24 34.07
C GLY A 128 -1.96 -5.21 34.55
N ASP A 129 -2.79 -4.79 35.51
CA ASP A 129 -4.06 -5.46 35.80
C ASP A 129 -5.23 -4.47 35.91
N GLY A 130 -6.46 -4.98 35.91
CA GLY A 130 -7.67 -4.16 36.02
C GLY A 130 -7.76 -3.32 37.31
N THR A 131 -6.85 -3.52 38.26
CA THR A 131 -6.77 -2.81 39.54
C THR A 131 -5.49 -1.97 39.72
N THR A 132 -4.47 -2.21 38.90
CA THR A 132 -3.11 -1.67 39.05
C THR A 132 -2.49 -1.43 37.68
N ALA A 133 -2.29 -0.16 37.35
CA ALA A 133 -1.59 0.25 36.13
C ALA A 133 -0.10 -0.12 36.18
N TYR A 134 0.46 -0.57 35.05
CA TYR A 134 1.89 -0.71 34.86
C TYR A 134 2.49 0.70 34.65
N THR A 135 3.24 1.18 35.65
CA THR A 135 3.70 2.60 35.74
C THR A 135 5.21 2.74 35.97
N ALA A 136 5.98 1.68 35.66
CA ALA A 136 7.44 1.73 35.52
C ALA A 136 7.93 2.96 34.76
N ALA A 137 8.91 3.66 35.34
CA ALA A 137 9.70 4.69 34.69
C ALA A 137 10.82 4.05 33.85
N GLY A 138 11.07 4.59 32.65
CA GLY A 138 12.02 4.03 31.66
C GLY A 138 11.42 2.92 30.79
N ASN A 139 12.27 2.02 30.27
CA ASN A 139 11.87 0.87 29.45
C ASN A 139 11.04 -0.11 30.30
N GLY A 140 9.72 0.03 30.31
CA GLY A 140 8.83 -0.73 31.16
C GLY A 140 8.99 -2.24 30.98
N PHE A 141 8.86 -2.75 29.76
CA PHE A 141 9.25 -4.11 29.43
C PHE A 141 10.23 -4.08 28.26
N ASP A 142 11.44 -4.57 28.50
CA ASP A 142 12.57 -4.52 27.58
C ASP A 142 13.03 -5.95 27.26
N ILE A 143 13.12 -6.27 25.97
CA ILE A 143 13.62 -7.58 25.51
C ILE A 143 15.01 -7.49 24.89
N GLY A 144 15.63 -6.32 24.83
CA GLY A 144 16.92 -6.13 24.16
C GLY A 144 16.90 -6.68 22.73
N ASN A 145 17.85 -7.55 22.40
CA ASN A 145 17.98 -8.21 21.10
C ASN A 145 17.34 -9.61 21.03
N LEU A 146 16.45 -9.93 21.96
CA LEU A 146 15.88 -11.27 22.13
C LEU A 146 14.52 -11.39 21.43
N THR A 147 13.97 -12.61 21.49
CA THR A 147 12.65 -12.93 20.95
C THR A 147 11.60 -13.05 22.05
N LEU A 148 10.50 -12.32 21.90
CA LEU A 148 9.26 -12.52 22.63
C LEU A 148 8.22 -13.15 21.71
N THR A 149 7.79 -14.38 22.01
CA THR A 149 6.72 -15.06 21.26
C THR A 149 5.44 -15.10 22.08
N ILE A 150 4.32 -14.72 21.48
CA ILE A 150 2.97 -14.69 22.08
C ILE A 150 2.06 -15.49 21.16
N ASN A 151 1.50 -16.60 21.63
CA ASN A 151 0.75 -17.51 20.75
C ASN A 151 -0.75 -17.24 20.72
N ASN A 152 -1.35 -16.65 21.76
CA ASN A 152 -2.81 -16.56 21.85
C ASN A 152 -3.27 -15.15 22.21
N GLU A 153 -3.27 -14.81 23.51
CA GLU A 153 -3.77 -13.53 23.98
C GLU A 153 -2.65 -12.63 24.48
N SER A 154 -2.72 -11.37 24.09
CA SER A 154 -1.94 -10.28 24.64
C SER A 154 -2.84 -9.12 24.98
N SER A 155 -2.62 -8.55 26.16
CA SER A 155 -3.35 -7.35 26.59
C SER A 155 -2.44 -6.40 27.35
N TYR A 156 -2.49 -5.14 26.95
CA TYR A 156 -1.91 -4.02 27.68
C TYR A 156 -3.04 -3.17 28.28
N MET A 157 -3.10 -3.05 29.60
CA MET A 157 -4.22 -2.35 30.24
C MET A 157 -4.25 -0.86 29.85
N SER A 158 -5.44 -0.32 29.58
CA SER A 158 -5.63 1.09 29.16
C SER A 158 -5.16 2.12 30.19
N THR A 159 -5.07 1.74 31.47
CA THR A 159 -4.57 2.59 32.55
C THR A 159 -3.05 2.57 32.68
N SER A 160 -2.36 1.63 32.03
CA SER A 160 -0.90 1.49 32.09
C SER A 160 -0.19 2.55 31.25
N THR A 161 0.91 3.11 31.76
CA THR A 161 1.60 4.27 31.17
C THR A 161 3.09 4.05 30.94
N SER A 162 3.66 2.90 31.28
CA SER A 162 5.07 2.62 31.01
C SER A 162 5.36 2.42 29.54
N GLU A 163 6.60 2.70 29.12
CA GLU A 163 7.06 2.41 27.76
C GLU A 163 7.21 0.90 27.53
N LEU A 164 6.94 0.48 26.31
CA LEU A 164 7.24 -0.86 25.81
C LEU A 164 8.35 -0.71 24.78
N THR A 165 9.52 -1.28 25.09
CA THR A 165 10.71 -1.12 24.27
C THR A 165 11.11 -2.47 23.69
N PHE A 166 10.79 -2.68 22.41
CA PHE A 166 11.15 -3.88 21.66
C PHE A 166 12.07 -3.55 20.47
N ASN A 167 12.68 -2.36 20.47
CA ASN A 167 13.37 -1.75 19.33
C ASN A 167 14.55 -2.54 18.75
N ASN A 168 15.22 -3.37 19.56
CA ASN A 168 16.35 -4.19 19.09
C ASN A 168 15.99 -5.68 18.92
N GLY A 169 14.77 -6.07 19.28
CA GLY A 169 14.35 -7.46 19.44
C GLY A 169 13.29 -7.87 18.43
N THR A 170 12.87 -9.12 18.53
CA THR A 170 11.79 -9.69 17.71
C THR A 170 10.59 -9.98 18.57
N VAL A 171 9.44 -9.39 18.23
CA VAL A 171 8.15 -9.78 18.83
C VAL A 171 7.35 -10.56 17.82
N VAL A 172 6.98 -11.79 18.18
CA VAL A 172 6.23 -12.72 17.36
C VAL A 172 4.83 -12.91 17.95
N PHE A 173 3.79 -12.57 17.19
CA PHE A 173 2.41 -12.95 17.48
C PHE A 173 2.03 -14.13 16.59
N ASN A 174 2.00 -15.35 17.13
CA ASN A 174 1.90 -16.60 16.36
C ASN A 174 0.68 -17.43 16.77
N GLY A 175 -0.53 -16.95 16.49
CA GLY A 175 -1.65 -17.88 16.62
C GLY A 175 -2.86 -17.59 15.77
N ASP A 176 -3.73 -18.58 15.82
CA ASP A 176 -4.82 -18.78 14.87
C ASP A 176 -6.11 -18.09 15.30
N ASN A 177 -6.20 -17.71 16.57
CA ASN A 177 -7.27 -16.83 17.07
C ASN A 177 -6.92 -15.37 16.82
N ALA A 178 -7.94 -14.50 16.80
CA ALA A 178 -7.71 -13.06 16.71
C ALA A 178 -6.87 -12.57 17.90
N GLN A 179 -5.86 -11.74 17.63
CA GLN A 179 -4.90 -11.28 18.65
C GLN A 179 -4.67 -9.78 18.55
N SER A 180 -4.54 -9.15 19.71
CA SER A 180 -4.18 -7.75 19.80
C SER A 180 -2.65 -7.62 19.91
N ILE A 181 -2.02 -6.97 18.94
CA ILE A 181 -0.62 -6.56 19.03
C ILE A 181 -0.50 -5.62 20.22
N LEU A 182 0.45 -5.89 21.11
CA LEU A 182 0.66 -5.09 22.32
C LEU A 182 0.91 -3.62 21.93
N ASN A 183 0.15 -2.73 22.52
CA ASN A 183 0.37 -1.30 22.36
C ASN A 183 0.09 -0.59 23.68
N LYS A 184 0.94 0.39 23.99
CA LYS A 184 0.73 1.28 25.12
C LYS A 184 -0.53 2.12 24.90
N ALA A 185 -1.30 2.32 25.97
CA ALA A 185 -2.52 3.13 25.95
C ALA A 185 -2.30 4.61 25.56
N SER A 186 -1.07 5.13 25.68
CA SER A 186 -0.66 6.49 25.33
C SER A 186 0.82 6.51 24.89
N GLY A 187 1.35 7.57 24.27
CA GLY A 187 2.79 7.65 23.90
C GLY A 187 3.21 6.88 22.63
N THR A 188 4.33 6.16 22.69
CA THR A 188 4.87 5.41 21.55
C THR A 188 5.29 4.01 21.98
N THR A 189 4.95 3.00 21.18
CA THR A 189 5.47 1.63 21.30
C THR A 189 6.39 1.37 20.12
N THR A 190 7.65 1.03 20.39
CA THR A 190 8.65 0.77 19.33
C THR A 190 8.97 -0.71 19.25
N TYR A 191 8.85 -1.26 18.04
CA TYR A 191 9.27 -2.61 17.66
C TYR A 191 10.49 -2.53 16.74
N GLY A 192 11.50 -3.35 16.98
CA GLY A 192 12.54 -3.62 15.99
C GLY A 192 11.96 -4.47 14.88
N ILE A 193 11.78 -5.76 15.18
CA ILE A 193 11.08 -6.70 14.31
C ILE A 193 9.71 -7.07 14.90
N LEU A 194 8.66 -6.87 14.12
CA LEU A 194 7.29 -7.30 14.41
C LEU A 194 6.88 -8.40 13.45
N SER A 195 6.81 -9.64 13.95
CA SER A 195 6.39 -10.80 13.16
C SER A 195 4.98 -11.24 13.55
N LEU A 196 4.09 -11.27 12.57
CA LEU A 196 2.68 -11.61 12.68
C LEU A 196 2.43 -12.91 11.89
N SER A 197 2.13 -13.99 12.61
CA SER A 197 1.93 -15.32 12.05
C SER A 197 0.69 -16.00 12.65
N GLY A 198 0.32 -17.16 12.12
CA GLY A 198 -0.95 -17.82 12.40
C GLY A 198 -2.12 -17.17 11.66
N ASN A 199 -3.24 -17.90 11.54
CA ASN A 199 -4.35 -17.49 10.67
C ASN A 199 -5.29 -16.43 11.28
N GLY A 200 -5.13 -16.13 12.57
CA GLY A 200 -5.99 -15.19 13.26
C GLY A 200 -5.72 -13.74 12.87
N ALA A 201 -6.77 -12.93 12.76
CA ALA A 201 -6.64 -11.50 12.53
C ALA A 201 -5.79 -10.84 13.64
N LYS A 202 -4.86 -9.98 13.25
CA LYS A 202 -3.99 -9.24 14.15
C LYS A 202 -4.43 -7.79 14.16
N THR A 203 -4.73 -7.27 15.34
CA THR A 203 -5.23 -5.90 15.50
C THR A 203 -4.27 -5.11 16.36
N VAL A 204 -3.90 -3.91 15.96
CA VAL A 204 -3.07 -3.04 16.82
C VAL A 204 -3.90 -2.59 18.03
N GLN A 205 -3.55 -2.97 19.25
CA GLN A 205 -4.36 -2.59 20.41
C GLN A 205 -4.55 -1.05 20.49
N SER A 206 -5.74 -0.62 20.94
CA SER A 206 -6.05 0.80 21.17
C SER A 206 -5.00 1.44 22.06
N GLY A 207 -4.50 2.60 21.65
CA GLY A 207 -3.31 3.17 22.23
C GLY A 207 -2.82 4.38 21.45
N ALA A 208 -1.53 4.67 21.54
CA ALA A 208 -0.94 5.74 20.75
C ALA A 208 -0.10 5.18 19.58
N LEU A 209 0.99 5.84 19.20
CA LEU A 209 1.74 5.52 17.99
C LEU A 209 2.51 4.20 18.12
N VAL A 210 2.41 3.34 17.11
CA VAL A 210 3.29 2.18 16.92
C VAL A 210 4.38 2.55 15.90
N LEU A 211 5.63 2.34 16.28
CA LEU A 211 6.79 2.43 15.38
C LEU A 211 7.33 1.03 15.15
N VAL A 212 7.57 0.68 13.88
CA VAL A 212 8.33 -0.51 13.50
C VAL A 212 9.58 -0.06 12.76
N GLU A 213 10.74 -0.24 13.40
CA GLU A 213 12.01 0.33 12.95
C GLU A 213 12.71 -0.54 11.90
N ASP A 214 12.80 -1.86 12.12
CA ASP A 214 13.60 -2.77 11.28
C ASP A 214 12.78 -3.59 10.30
N ALA A 215 11.73 -4.29 10.78
CA ALA A 215 10.90 -5.11 9.90
C ALA A 215 9.50 -5.39 10.45
N ILE A 216 8.50 -5.38 9.58
CA ILE A 216 7.20 -6.01 9.82
C ILE A 216 6.97 -7.14 8.81
N SER A 217 6.60 -8.31 9.30
CA SER A 217 6.20 -9.44 8.47
C SER A 217 4.85 -9.97 8.90
N GLN A 218 3.91 -10.13 7.97
CA GLN A 218 2.62 -10.73 8.20
C GLN A 218 2.34 -11.77 7.12
N ALA A 219 2.32 -13.05 7.51
CA ALA A 219 2.20 -14.18 6.59
C ALA A 219 0.86 -14.93 6.68
N GLY A 220 0.09 -14.70 7.76
CA GLY A 220 -1.20 -15.37 8.01
C GLY A 220 -2.18 -14.45 8.75
N GLY A 221 -3.47 -14.64 8.47
CA GLY A 221 -4.54 -13.77 8.93
C GLY A 221 -4.55 -12.41 8.21
N GLN A 222 -5.21 -11.43 8.82
CA GLN A 222 -5.28 -10.06 8.33
C GLN A 222 -4.72 -9.09 9.38
N LEU A 223 -3.96 -8.06 8.98
CA LEU A 223 -3.52 -6.98 9.87
C LEU A 223 -4.53 -5.81 9.85
N SER A 224 -5.23 -5.57 10.96
CA SER A 224 -6.11 -4.40 11.13
C SER A 224 -5.41 -3.30 11.94
N VAL A 225 -5.45 -2.08 11.40
CA VAL A 225 -4.77 -0.91 11.95
C VAL A 225 -5.81 -0.01 12.63
N THR A 226 -6.00 -0.25 13.92
CA THR A 226 -6.91 0.53 14.78
C THR A 226 -6.22 1.69 15.49
N GLU A 227 -4.92 1.88 15.27
CA GLU A 227 -4.10 2.99 15.78
C GLU A 227 -3.09 3.49 14.75
N ASN A 228 -2.44 4.62 15.02
CA ASN A 228 -1.37 5.10 14.15
C ASN A 228 -0.18 4.12 14.17
N MET A 229 0.28 3.71 12.99
CA MET A 229 1.43 2.85 12.78
C MET A 229 2.35 3.46 11.73
N ASN A 230 3.61 3.65 12.06
CA ASN A 230 4.65 4.02 11.10
C ASN A 230 5.68 2.89 10.97
N VAL A 231 6.13 2.63 9.75
CA VAL A 231 7.13 1.61 9.46
C VAL A 231 8.28 2.22 8.66
N SER A 232 9.51 2.10 9.14
CA SER A 232 10.73 2.56 8.44
C SER A 232 11.55 1.45 7.82
N GLY A 233 11.31 0.20 8.22
CA GLY A 233 12.10 -0.95 7.83
C GLY A 233 11.52 -1.77 6.67
N SER A 234 11.91 -3.04 6.59
CA SER A 234 11.36 -3.98 5.62
C SER A 234 9.89 -4.29 5.92
N VAL A 235 9.03 -4.32 4.89
CA VAL A 235 7.60 -4.59 5.01
C VAL A 235 7.22 -5.75 4.11
N ASN A 236 6.66 -6.80 4.70
CA ASN A 236 6.07 -7.90 3.96
C ASN A 236 4.73 -8.26 4.60
N ILE A 237 3.65 -7.67 4.11
CA ILE A 237 2.29 -7.89 4.63
C ILE A 237 1.47 -8.59 3.55
N ALA A 238 1.04 -9.82 3.81
CA ALA A 238 0.26 -10.62 2.87
C ALA A 238 -1.21 -10.16 2.77
N ASP A 239 -1.79 -9.63 3.85
CA ASP A 239 -3.15 -9.12 3.85
C ASP A 239 -3.32 -7.97 4.87
N LEU A 240 -3.18 -6.73 4.38
CA LEU A 240 -3.56 -5.54 5.11
C LEU A 240 -5.08 -5.40 5.13
N GLY A 241 -5.65 -5.38 6.33
CA GLY A 241 -7.07 -5.19 6.57
C GLY A 241 -7.48 -3.74 6.76
N ALA A 242 -8.53 -3.54 7.56
CA ALA A 242 -9.09 -2.22 7.79
C ALA A 242 -8.09 -1.28 8.49
N VAL A 243 -8.11 0.00 8.07
CA VAL A 243 -7.51 1.10 8.83
C VAL A 243 -8.64 1.96 9.37
N SER A 244 -8.69 2.10 10.69
CA SER A 244 -9.76 2.80 11.39
C SER A 244 -9.80 4.30 11.12
N SER A 245 -10.98 4.90 11.26
CA SER A 245 -11.18 6.34 11.09
C SER A 245 -10.24 7.17 11.95
N GLY A 246 -9.62 8.18 11.34
CA GLY A 246 -8.64 9.07 11.98
C GLY A 246 -7.29 8.44 12.30
N LYS A 247 -7.05 7.17 11.92
CA LYS A 247 -5.77 6.48 12.12
C LYS A 247 -4.99 6.40 10.81
N THR A 248 -3.68 6.20 10.92
CA THR A 248 -2.80 6.11 9.76
C THR A 248 -1.94 4.86 9.81
N PHE A 249 -1.89 4.10 8.72
CA PHE A 249 -0.78 3.21 8.41
C PHE A 249 0.17 3.93 7.45
N ARG A 250 1.41 4.20 7.87
CA ARG A 250 2.38 4.98 7.11
C ARG A 250 3.66 4.21 6.87
N LEU A 251 4.07 4.12 5.62
CA LEU A 251 5.41 3.74 5.24
C LEU A 251 6.28 4.99 5.18
N LEU A 252 7.38 5.00 5.91
CA LEU A 252 8.38 6.07 5.91
C LEU A 252 9.35 5.88 4.73
N SER A 253 10.08 6.92 4.36
CA SER A 253 10.91 6.93 3.14
C SER A 253 12.01 5.88 3.06
N THR A 254 12.38 5.26 4.18
CA THR A 254 13.36 4.19 4.25
C THR A 254 12.75 2.79 4.10
N ALA A 255 11.41 2.68 4.11
CA ALA A 255 10.74 1.40 4.03
C ALA A 255 10.94 0.74 2.66
N THR A 256 11.01 -0.60 2.66
CA THR A 256 11.18 -1.43 1.46
C THR A 256 10.29 -2.66 1.53
N GLY A 257 10.02 -3.33 0.40
CA GLY A 257 9.25 -4.57 0.35
C GLY A 257 7.90 -4.44 -0.36
N SER A 258 6.88 -5.15 0.15
CA SER A 258 5.56 -5.23 -0.48
C SER A 258 4.41 -5.38 0.51
N ILE A 259 3.26 -4.84 0.14
CA ILE A 259 1.99 -5.03 0.84
C ILE A 259 0.97 -5.56 -0.15
N ALA A 260 0.25 -6.59 0.26
CA ALA A 260 -0.96 -7.06 -0.41
C ALA A 260 -2.17 -6.88 0.52
N SER A 261 -3.34 -6.76 -0.09
CA SER A 261 -4.63 -6.79 0.60
C SER A 261 -5.65 -7.48 -0.29
N ASN A 262 -6.37 -8.44 0.27
CA ASN A 262 -7.45 -9.13 -0.45
C ASN A 262 -8.67 -8.23 -0.55
N ALA A 263 -9.01 -7.57 0.55
CA ALA A 263 -10.06 -6.57 0.62
C ALA A 263 -9.73 -5.61 1.76
N ILE A 264 -9.72 -4.31 1.46
CA ILE A 264 -9.54 -3.28 2.47
C ILE A 264 -10.80 -2.41 2.62
N SER A 265 -11.20 -2.18 3.87
CA SER A 265 -12.15 -1.12 4.23
C SER A 265 -11.38 -0.04 4.98
N ASN A 266 -10.97 0.99 4.26
CA ASN A 266 -10.15 2.07 4.76
C ASN A 266 -11.02 3.25 5.17
N ALA A 267 -11.13 3.48 6.48
CA ALA A 267 -11.70 4.72 7.03
C ALA A 267 -10.62 5.72 7.47
N GLY A 268 -9.37 5.26 7.59
CA GLY A 268 -8.21 6.05 7.94
C GLY A 268 -7.34 6.39 6.74
N ALA A 269 -6.04 6.57 6.99
CA ALA A 269 -5.07 6.92 5.96
C ALA A 269 -4.07 5.77 5.75
N ILE A 270 -3.84 5.41 4.49
CA ILE A 270 -2.72 4.58 4.04
C ILE A 270 -1.79 5.49 3.28
N ILE A 271 -0.60 5.71 3.81
CA ILE A 271 0.35 6.67 3.24
C ILE A 271 1.64 5.93 2.90
N ASP A 272 1.89 5.78 1.61
CA ASP A 272 3.19 5.36 1.10
C ASP A 272 4.08 6.59 0.92
N SER A 273 4.95 6.85 1.90
CA SER A 273 6.00 7.87 1.77
C SER A 273 7.33 7.23 1.40
N SER A 274 7.31 6.05 0.76
CA SER A 274 8.45 5.20 0.42
C SER A 274 8.42 4.80 -1.06
N ALA A 275 9.31 3.89 -1.47
CA ALA A 275 9.32 3.29 -2.80
C ALA A 275 8.74 1.86 -2.80
N VAL A 276 7.83 1.57 -1.87
CA VAL A 276 7.21 0.24 -1.70
C VAL A 276 6.11 0.01 -2.73
N ASN A 277 5.91 -1.25 -3.09
CA ASN A 277 4.78 -1.67 -3.91
C ASN A 277 3.63 -2.11 -3.00
N ILE A 278 2.46 -1.48 -3.18
CA ILE A 278 1.22 -1.82 -2.48
C ILE A 278 0.22 -2.32 -3.52
N SER A 279 -0.36 -3.50 -3.30
CA SER A 279 -1.38 -4.06 -4.18
C SER A 279 -2.67 -4.36 -3.41
N PHE A 280 -3.79 -3.92 -3.98
CA PHE A 280 -5.13 -4.17 -3.47
C PHE A 280 -5.89 -5.02 -4.49
N SER A 281 -6.38 -6.19 -4.08
CA SER A 281 -7.28 -6.97 -4.91
C SER A 281 -8.66 -6.31 -4.99
N ASN A 282 -9.17 -5.77 -3.89
CA ASN A 282 -10.31 -4.86 -3.86
C ASN A 282 -10.10 -3.83 -2.75
N ALA A 283 -10.57 -2.60 -2.96
CA ALA A 283 -10.45 -1.54 -1.97
C ALA A 283 -11.75 -0.74 -1.83
N ILE A 284 -12.10 -0.47 -0.58
CA ILE A 284 -13.13 0.50 -0.22
C ILE A 284 -12.47 1.58 0.62
N ALA A 285 -12.36 2.79 0.09
CA ALA A 285 -11.87 3.94 0.85
C ALA A 285 -13.07 4.82 1.26
N ASN A 286 -13.57 4.62 2.49
CA ASN A 286 -14.71 5.32 3.08
C ASN A 286 -14.21 6.48 3.94
N ASP A 287 -14.30 7.71 3.47
CA ASP A 287 -13.82 8.92 4.17
C ASP A 287 -12.30 8.94 4.49
N GLY A 288 -11.59 7.86 4.18
CA GLY A 288 -10.15 7.71 4.34
C GLY A 288 -9.31 8.28 3.19
N GLU A 289 -7.99 8.17 3.31
CA GLU A 289 -7.01 8.55 2.29
C GLU A 289 -6.16 7.34 1.88
N ILE A 290 -5.91 7.17 0.59
CA ILE A 290 -4.81 6.32 0.09
C ILE A 290 -3.87 7.23 -0.70
N ALA A 291 -2.61 7.33 -0.26
CA ALA A 291 -1.66 8.29 -0.79
C ALA A 291 -0.34 7.66 -1.22
N ASN A 292 0.10 7.99 -2.44
CA ASN A 292 1.46 7.73 -2.94
C ASN A 292 2.26 9.04 -2.94
N LYS A 293 3.23 9.16 -2.04
CA LYS A 293 3.98 10.41 -1.81
C LYS A 293 5.40 10.40 -2.37
N LEU A 294 5.92 9.25 -2.80
CA LEU A 294 7.24 9.13 -3.43
C LEU A 294 7.14 8.33 -4.74
N SER A 295 8.07 7.40 -4.98
CA SER A 295 8.23 6.66 -6.24
C SER A 295 7.66 5.25 -6.20
N GLY A 296 6.92 4.89 -5.15
CA GLY A 296 6.26 3.59 -5.01
C GLY A 296 5.19 3.34 -6.07
N ARG A 297 4.67 2.11 -6.10
CA ARG A 297 3.55 1.70 -6.96
C ARG A 297 2.36 1.33 -6.08
N ILE A 298 1.21 1.95 -6.31
CA ILE A 298 -0.06 1.52 -5.74
C ILE A 298 -0.89 0.88 -6.85
N ASP A 299 -1.23 -0.39 -6.70
CA ASP A 299 -1.91 -1.20 -7.72
C ASP A 299 -3.27 -1.65 -7.22
N PHE A 300 -4.34 -1.10 -7.82
CA PHE A 300 -5.72 -1.52 -7.60
C PHE A 300 -6.09 -2.59 -8.64
N ASN A 301 -5.76 -3.86 -8.36
CA ASN A 301 -5.99 -4.98 -9.27
C ASN A 301 -7.48 -5.22 -9.56
N GLY A 302 -8.35 -4.98 -8.57
CA GLY A 302 -9.80 -4.97 -8.74
C GLY A 302 -10.41 -3.61 -8.44
N ASP A 303 -11.63 -3.60 -7.91
CA ASP A 303 -12.40 -2.36 -7.78
C ASP A 303 -11.92 -1.52 -6.59
N LEU A 304 -11.81 -0.20 -6.83
CA LEU A 304 -11.74 0.84 -5.81
C LEU A 304 -13.07 1.60 -5.77
N THR A 305 -13.71 1.60 -4.59
CA THR A 305 -14.99 2.29 -4.34
C THR A 305 -14.99 3.08 -3.03
N GLY A 306 -15.91 4.03 -2.87
CA GLY A 306 -16.16 4.71 -1.59
C GLY A 306 -16.17 6.23 -1.70
N SER A 307 -16.07 6.89 -0.55
CA SER A 307 -16.20 8.35 -0.39
C SER A 307 -14.89 9.07 -0.06
N GLY A 308 -13.78 8.34 0.04
CA GLY A 308 -12.47 8.83 0.46
C GLY A 308 -11.70 9.58 -0.64
N THR A 309 -10.43 9.87 -0.33
CA THR A 309 -9.49 10.58 -1.21
C THR A 309 -8.39 9.66 -1.72
N ILE A 310 -8.08 9.75 -3.01
CA ILE A 310 -6.85 9.19 -3.59
C ILE A 310 -5.91 10.32 -3.93
N ARG A 311 -4.66 10.22 -3.44
CA ARG A 311 -3.68 11.28 -3.57
C ARG A 311 -2.36 10.76 -4.13
N GLN A 312 -1.83 11.45 -5.13
CA GLN A 312 -0.52 11.20 -5.70
C GLN A 312 0.26 12.50 -5.73
N THR A 313 1.21 12.63 -4.80
CA THR A 313 2.12 13.80 -4.71
C THR A 313 3.55 13.45 -5.10
N GLY A 314 3.88 12.16 -5.17
CA GLY A 314 5.17 11.68 -5.63
C GLY A 314 5.19 11.27 -7.10
N ASN A 315 6.38 10.98 -7.63
CA ASN A 315 6.61 10.58 -9.02
C ASN A 315 6.32 9.09 -9.30
N GLY A 316 5.74 8.38 -8.33
CA GLY A 316 5.39 6.97 -8.44
C GLY A 316 4.26 6.70 -9.42
N THR A 317 3.73 5.48 -9.35
CA THR A 317 2.64 5.02 -10.24
C THR A 317 1.42 4.61 -9.43
N ILE A 318 0.23 4.93 -9.94
CA ILE A 318 -1.02 4.31 -9.54
C ILE A 318 -1.53 3.47 -10.70
N GLU A 319 -1.79 2.19 -10.48
CA GLU A 319 -2.38 1.29 -11.49
C GLU A 319 -3.82 0.92 -11.12
N VAL A 320 -4.67 0.83 -12.13
CA VAL A 320 -6.11 0.66 -12.00
C VAL A 320 -6.57 -0.45 -12.94
N GLY A 321 -6.84 -1.63 -12.38
CA GLY A 321 -7.33 -2.82 -13.08
C GLY A 321 -8.85 -2.97 -13.07
N GLY A 322 -9.53 -2.49 -12.02
CA GLY A 322 -10.99 -2.50 -11.88
C GLY A 322 -11.66 -1.14 -11.99
N ALA A 323 -12.85 -1.00 -11.40
CA ALA A 323 -13.55 0.28 -11.26
C ALA A 323 -12.76 1.24 -10.36
N PHE A 324 -12.81 2.54 -10.66
CA PHE A 324 -12.08 3.58 -9.93
C PHE A 324 -13.04 4.70 -9.58
N THR A 325 -13.70 4.59 -8.42
CA THR A 325 -14.82 5.45 -8.02
C THR A 325 -14.64 5.97 -6.61
N GLN A 326 -14.37 7.27 -6.47
CA GLN A 326 -14.13 7.99 -5.23
C GLN A 326 -14.73 9.39 -5.30
N ASN A 327 -14.89 10.05 -4.14
CA ASN A 327 -15.33 11.46 -4.11
C ASN A 327 -14.22 12.42 -4.54
N THR A 328 -12.97 12.14 -4.17
CA THR A 328 -11.85 13.08 -4.36
C THR A 328 -10.64 12.39 -4.96
N TYR A 329 -10.11 13.02 -6.01
CA TYR A 329 -8.86 12.63 -6.67
C TYR A 329 -7.90 13.82 -6.69
N ASP A 330 -6.71 13.61 -6.14
CA ASP A 330 -5.59 14.57 -6.15
C ASP A 330 -4.41 13.89 -6.84
N LEU A 331 -4.47 13.80 -8.17
CA LEU A 331 -3.55 13.00 -9.00
C LEU A 331 -2.53 13.90 -9.74
N ASN A 332 -2.07 14.95 -9.04
CA ASN A 332 -1.29 16.04 -9.61
C ASN A 332 0.22 15.72 -9.79
N ALA A 333 0.67 14.52 -9.42
CA ALA A 333 2.04 14.04 -9.65
C ALA A 333 2.07 12.61 -10.20
N GLY A 334 3.25 12.15 -10.62
CA GLY A 334 3.48 10.77 -11.07
C GLY A 334 2.66 10.37 -12.31
N THR A 335 2.37 9.09 -12.43
CA THR A 335 1.58 8.51 -13.53
C THR A 335 0.43 7.67 -12.99
N VAL A 336 -0.73 7.78 -13.64
CA VAL A 336 -1.85 6.86 -13.44
C VAL A 336 -2.00 5.98 -14.67
N ILE A 337 -2.11 4.67 -14.47
CA ILE A 337 -2.23 3.68 -15.53
C ILE A 337 -3.56 2.95 -15.39
N TYR A 338 -4.40 3.04 -16.41
CA TYR A 338 -5.60 2.21 -16.52
C TYR A 338 -5.26 0.95 -17.33
N ASN A 339 -5.19 -0.21 -16.66
CA ASN A 339 -4.58 -1.43 -17.20
C ASN A 339 -5.54 -2.64 -17.28
N SER A 340 -6.86 -2.45 -17.19
CA SER A 340 -7.82 -3.57 -17.24
C SER A 340 -7.69 -4.43 -18.51
N ASN A 341 -7.60 -5.76 -18.32
CA ASN A 341 -7.29 -6.74 -19.38
C ASN A 341 -8.52 -7.30 -20.11
N THR A 342 -9.70 -7.28 -19.51
CA THR A 342 -10.82 -8.14 -19.94
C THR A 342 -12.06 -7.40 -20.44
N ALA A 343 -12.22 -6.12 -20.11
CA ALA A 343 -13.39 -5.34 -20.51
C ALA A 343 -13.03 -3.87 -20.74
N GLY A 344 -13.91 -3.15 -21.42
CA GLY A 344 -13.81 -1.70 -21.49
C GLY A 344 -13.80 -1.09 -20.09
N GLN A 345 -12.93 -0.13 -19.83
CA GLN A 345 -12.76 0.47 -18.50
C GLN A 345 -13.08 1.97 -18.52
N ASN A 346 -13.81 2.40 -17.50
CA ASN A 346 -14.18 3.79 -17.32
C ASN A 346 -13.00 4.59 -16.73
N ILE A 347 -12.67 5.71 -17.34
CA ILE A 347 -11.73 6.69 -16.80
C ILE A 347 -12.53 7.79 -16.11
N VAL A 348 -12.21 8.04 -14.84
CA VAL A 348 -12.87 9.11 -14.09
C VAL A 348 -12.44 10.48 -14.60
N GLY A 349 -13.42 11.39 -14.70
CA GLY A 349 -13.18 12.79 -15.04
C GLY A 349 -12.47 13.52 -13.90
N THR A 350 -11.17 13.79 -14.06
CA THR A 350 -10.35 14.52 -13.10
C THR A 350 -9.09 15.07 -13.78
N THR A 351 -8.20 15.67 -12.99
CA THR A 351 -6.86 16.07 -13.43
C THR A 351 -5.84 15.01 -13.07
N TYR A 352 -5.03 14.62 -14.05
CA TYR A 352 -3.89 13.72 -13.92
C TYR A 352 -2.60 14.50 -14.23
N ASN A 353 -1.49 14.10 -13.61
CA ASN A 353 -0.17 14.52 -14.07
C ASN A 353 0.18 13.82 -15.38
N ASN A 354 0.43 12.51 -15.35
CA ASN A 354 0.51 11.69 -16.55
C ASN A 354 -0.57 10.61 -16.52
N LEU A 355 -1.09 10.26 -17.70
CA LEU A 355 -2.11 9.23 -17.87
C LEU A 355 -1.67 8.24 -18.95
N THR A 356 -1.65 6.97 -18.60
CA THR A 356 -1.37 5.87 -19.53
C THR A 356 -2.57 4.94 -19.60
N LEU A 357 -2.99 4.60 -20.81
CA LEU A 357 -4.08 3.69 -21.10
C LEU A 357 -3.50 2.44 -21.73
N ASN A 358 -3.72 1.29 -21.09
CA ASN A 358 -3.19 0.01 -21.55
C ASN A 358 -4.31 -1.03 -21.71
N ASN A 359 -4.05 -2.03 -22.54
CA ASN A 359 -4.87 -3.21 -22.76
C ASN A 359 -6.23 -2.89 -23.42
N ALA A 360 -7.35 -3.00 -22.72
CA ALA A 360 -8.68 -2.85 -23.35
C ALA A 360 -9.05 -1.38 -23.68
N SER A 361 -10.11 -1.18 -24.47
CA SER A 361 -10.67 0.15 -24.74
C SER A 361 -11.06 0.89 -23.45
N LYS A 362 -11.01 2.21 -23.48
CA LYS A 362 -11.32 3.10 -22.36
C LYS A 362 -12.42 4.08 -22.71
N ILE A 363 -13.21 4.48 -21.72
CA ILE A 363 -14.33 5.43 -21.89
C ILE A 363 -14.21 6.54 -20.85
N LEU A 364 -14.19 7.81 -21.26
CA LEU A 364 -14.25 8.92 -20.31
C LEU A 364 -15.64 9.03 -19.70
N GLN A 365 -15.71 9.17 -18.38
CA GLN A 365 -16.96 9.43 -17.63
C GLN A 365 -17.12 10.91 -17.23
N GLY A 366 -16.20 11.76 -17.66
CA GLY A 366 -16.23 13.20 -17.43
C GLY A 366 -15.07 13.88 -18.16
N SER A 367 -14.97 15.20 -18.02
CA SER A 367 -13.84 15.93 -18.61
C SER A 367 -12.53 15.56 -17.91
N VAL A 368 -11.47 15.40 -18.70
CA VAL A 368 -10.14 15.02 -18.20
C VAL A 368 -9.11 16.09 -18.55
N THR A 369 -8.24 16.41 -17.60
CA THR A 369 -7.03 17.19 -17.85
C THR A 369 -5.81 16.32 -17.56
N VAL A 370 -4.87 16.26 -18.48
CA VAL A 370 -3.57 15.61 -18.31
C VAL A 370 -2.50 16.69 -18.43
N ASN A 371 -1.88 17.07 -17.30
CA ASN A 371 -0.91 18.16 -17.27
C ASN A 371 0.36 17.82 -18.06
N GLY A 372 0.76 16.55 -18.01
CA GLY A 372 1.89 15.94 -18.72
C GLY A 372 1.43 15.08 -19.89
N ASN A 373 1.95 13.85 -19.97
CA ASN A 373 1.76 12.98 -21.14
C ASN A 373 0.46 12.16 -21.04
N LEU A 374 -0.23 12.03 -22.18
CA LEU A 374 -1.27 11.04 -22.41
C LEU A 374 -0.74 9.97 -23.36
N GLU A 375 -0.66 8.73 -22.91
CA GLU A 375 -0.19 7.59 -23.69
C GLU A 375 -1.27 6.53 -23.82
N LEU A 376 -1.49 6.06 -25.04
CA LEU A 376 -2.34 4.93 -25.37
C LEU A 376 -1.46 3.83 -25.94
N ASP A 377 -1.62 2.60 -25.47
CA ASP A 377 -1.04 1.44 -26.13
C ASP A 377 -1.80 1.07 -27.42
N ALA A 378 -1.31 0.05 -28.12
CA ALA A 378 -1.87 -0.39 -29.41
C ALA A 378 -3.32 -0.94 -29.30
N ASN A 379 -3.73 -1.39 -28.12
CA ASN A 379 -5.01 -2.05 -27.87
C ASN A 379 -6.01 -1.16 -27.12
N SER A 380 -5.56 -0.05 -26.54
CA SER A 380 -6.35 0.81 -25.66
C SER A 380 -7.04 1.98 -26.39
N ALA A 381 -7.97 1.69 -27.29
CA ALA A 381 -8.75 2.75 -27.93
C ALA A 381 -9.49 3.60 -26.87
N LEU A 382 -9.49 4.93 -27.01
CA LEU A 382 -10.16 5.83 -26.08
C LEU A 382 -11.42 6.42 -26.71
N ASP A 383 -12.58 6.19 -26.10
CA ASP A 383 -13.80 6.92 -26.37
C ASP A 383 -13.96 8.06 -25.35
N MET A 384 -13.93 9.30 -25.83
CA MET A 384 -14.15 10.46 -24.95
C MET A 384 -15.61 10.60 -24.54
N ASN A 385 -16.54 9.85 -25.16
CA ASN A 385 -17.96 9.83 -24.81
C ASN A 385 -18.55 11.25 -24.71
N ASN A 386 -18.25 12.08 -25.72
CA ASN A 386 -18.66 13.48 -25.80
C ASN A 386 -18.05 14.43 -24.74
N ASN A 387 -17.15 13.97 -23.89
CA ASN A 387 -16.44 14.79 -22.91
C ASN A 387 -15.24 15.52 -23.54
N ASN A 388 -14.76 16.57 -22.85
CA ASN A 388 -13.53 17.26 -23.24
C ASN A 388 -12.30 16.60 -22.61
N ALA A 389 -11.17 16.68 -23.31
CA ALA A 389 -9.87 16.27 -22.79
C ALA A 389 -8.83 17.35 -23.06
N VAL A 390 -7.91 17.57 -22.14
CA VAL A 390 -6.77 18.49 -22.30
C VAL A 390 -5.48 17.71 -22.08
N VAL A 391 -4.47 17.90 -22.94
CA VAL A 391 -3.14 17.30 -22.80
C VAL A 391 -2.07 18.39 -22.89
N GLY A 392 -1.29 18.57 -21.82
CA GLY A 392 -0.22 19.56 -21.72
C GLY A 392 1.14 19.08 -22.24
N GLY A 393 1.39 17.78 -22.21
CA GLY A 393 2.62 17.16 -22.70
C GLY A 393 2.47 16.49 -24.06
N ASN A 394 3.09 15.32 -24.18
CA ASN A 394 3.02 14.50 -25.38
C ASN A 394 1.74 13.66 -25.40
N LEU A 395 1.15 13.55 -26.59
CA LEU A 395 0.12 12.59 -26.94
C LEU A 395 0.75 11.43 -27.73
N VAL A 396 0.75 10.24 -27.16
CA VAL A 396 1.25 9.03 -27.82
C VAL A 396 0.06 8.14 -28.18
N LEU A 397 -0.17 7.97 -29.48
CA LEU A 397 -1.31 7.24 -30.03
C LEU A 397 -0.89 5.83 -30.46
N GLY A 398 -0.92 4.86 -29.56
CA GLY A 398 -0.86 3.44 -29.96
C GLY A 398 -2.15 3.03 -30.68
N SER A 399 -3.30 3.55 -30.24
CA SER A 399 -4.63 3.30 -30.80
C SER A 399 -5.41 4.60 -31.04
N ASN A 400 -6.67 4.47 -31.47
CA ASN A 400 -7.50 5.61 -31.85
C ASN A 400 -8.16 6.28 -30.64
N ILE A 401 -8.37 7.59 -30.73
CA ILE A 401 -9.23 8.38 -29.85
C ILE A 401 -10.50 8.76 -30.64
N THR A 402 -11.69 8.58 -30.08
CA THR A 402 -12.95 9.09 -30.64
C THR A 402 -13.50 10.20 -29.75
N THR A 403 -13.70 11.41 -30.29
CA THR A 403 -14.12 12.56 -29.46
C THR A 403 -15.63 12.73 -29.36
N GLY A 404 -16.41 12.19 -30.31
CA GLY A 404 -17.83 12.47 -30.43
C GLY A 404 -18.09 13.97 -30.64
N THR A 405 -18.93 14.58 -29.80
CA THR A 405 -19.11 16.04 -29.76
C THR A 405 -18.05 16.77 -28.94
N GLY A 406 -17.27 16.05 -28.13
CA GLY A 406 -16.19 16.60 -27.30
C GLY A 406 -14.99 17.05 -28.11
N VAL A 407 -14.08 17.76 -27.45
CA VAL A 407 -12.85 18.31 -28.06
C VAL A 407 -11.62 17.86 -27.27
N LEU A 408 -10.62 17.33 -27.98
CA LEU A 408 -9.28 17.09 -27.45
C LEU A 408 -8.43 18.36 -27.64
N THR A 409 -8.03 19.00 -26.55
CA THR A 409 -7.19 20.21 -26.60
C THR A 409 -5.74 19.87 -26.30
N LEU A 410 -4.84 20.23 -27.21
CA LEU A 410 -3.39 20.12 -27.02
C LEU A 410 -2.85 21.50 -26.67
N THR A 411 -2.30 21.66 -25.47
CA THR A 411 -1.77 22.96 -25.00
C THR A 411 -0.25 23.05 -25.11
N SER A 412 0.44 21.93 -25.38
CA SER A 412 1.88 21.92 -25.62
C SER A 412 2.27 22.80 -26.80
N THR A 413 3.26 23.67 -26.59
CA THR A 413 3.85 24.52 -27.64
C THR A 413 4.87 23.79 -28.49
N VAL A 414 5.18 22.52 -28.16
CA VAL A 414 6.08 21.66 -28.93
C VAL A 414 5.33 21.10 -30.14
N ALA A 415 5.83 21.38 -31.34
CA ALA A 415 5.16 21.03 -32.60
C ALA A 415 5.03 19.50 -32.81
N GLY A 416 6.06 18.75 -32.40
CA GLY A 416 6.13 17.30 -32.53
C GLY A 416 5.50 16.48 -31.39
N ASN A 417 4.67 17.08 -30.54
CA ASN A 417 4.16 16.43 -29.32
C ASN A 417 3.08 15.35 -29.57
N VAL A 418 2.74 15.02 -30.82
CA VAL A 418 1.86 13.89 -31.16
C VAL A 418 2.66 12.81 -31.86
N SER A 419 2.57 11.55 -31.43
CA SER A 419 3.29 10.43 -32.04
C SER A 419 2.46 9.15 -32.05
N GLY A 420 2.98 8.07 -32.63
CA GLY A 420 2.31 6.76 -32.68
C GLY A 420 1.57 6.48 -34.00
N SER A 421 0.92 5.32 -34.06
CA SER A 421 0.22 4.79 -35.23
C SER A 421 -1.28 5.07 -35.27
N GLY A 422 -1.87 5.43 -34.13
CA GLY A 422 -3.29 5.75 -34.00
C GLY A 422 -3.64 7.16 -34.49
N GLN A 423 -4.93 7.47 -34.44
CA GLN A 423 -5.48 8.77 -34.85
C GLN A 423 -6.63 9.23 -33.94
N VAL A 424 -6.82 10.55 -33.87
CA VAL A 424 -7.95 11.20 -33.22
C VAL A 424 -9.07 11.42 -34.24
N ILE A 425 -10.16 10.68 -34.09
CA ILE A 425 -11.43 10.80 -34.81
C ILE A 425 -12.30 11.83 -34.09
N GLY A 426 -12.48 13.01 -34.70
CA GLY A 426 -13.22 14.12 -34.12
C GLY A 426 -12.36 15.39 -34.01
N ALA A 427 -12.70 16.25 -33.05
CA ALA A 427 -12.14 17.60 -32.93
C ALA A 427 -10.85 17.63 -32.09
N VAL A 428 -9.77 18.15 -32.69
CA VAL A 428 -8.52 18.49 -32.00
C VAL A 428 -8.32 19.99 -32.03
N ARG A 429 -8.18 20.61 -30.86
CA ARG A 429 -7.97 22.05 -30.69
C ARG A 429 -6.54 22.34 -30.23
N ARG A 430 -5.96 23.43 -30.74
CA ARG A 430 -4.75 24.06 -30.21
C ARG A 430 -5.04 25.53 -29.95
N ASN A 431 -4.75 25.99 -28.74
CA ASN A 431 -5.03 27.34 -28.27
C ASN A 431 -3.74 28.03 -27.77
N HIS A 432 -2.67 27.93 -28.55
CA HIS A 432 -1.38 28.54 -28.26
C HIS A 432 -0.83 29.23 -29.52
N ASN A 433 0.23 30.02 -29.36
CA ASN A 433 0.90 30.65 -30.49
C ASN A 433 1.57 29.58 -31.37
N PHE A 434 1.38 29.69 -32.68
CA PHE A 434 2.09 28.88 -33.67
C PHE A 434 3.36 29.61 -34.07
N ALA A 435 4.52 28.97 -33.91
CA ALA A 435 5.78 29.52 -34.38
C ALA A 435 5.96 29.27 -35.89
N SER A 436 6.53 30.26 -36.57
CA SER A 436 6.85 30.18 -38.00
C SER A 436 7.70 28.94 -38.32
N GLY A 437 7.33 28.22 -39.38
CA GLY A 437 8.06 27.06 -39.89
C GLY A 437 7.97 25.79 -39.05
N GLN A 438 7.18 25.77 -37.98
CA GLN A 438 7.00 24.59 -37.13
C GLN A 438 5.79 23.75 -37.53
N ASN A 439 5.94 22.42 -37.49
CA ASN A 439 4.93 21.45 -37.91
C ASN A 439 4.07 20.97 -36.73
N TYR A 440 3.03 21.72 -36.38
CA TYR A 440 2.16 21.38 -35.26
C TYR A 440 1.20 20.26 -35.62
N ARG A 441 1.33 19.12 -34.94
CA ARG A 441 0.52 17.92 -35.20
C ARG A 441 -0.89 18.03 -34.60
N PHE A 442 -1.89 17.45 -35.26
CA PHE A 442 -3.28 17.46 -34.77
C PHE A 442 -3.80 16.03 -34.55
N ASN A 443 -4.45 15.45 -35.56
CA ASN A 443 -5.17 14.19 -35.42
C ASN A 443 -4.25 12.95 -35.44
N SER A 444 -3.00 13.06 -35.91
CA SER A 444 -2.04 11.96 -35.90
C SER A 444 -0.60 12.50 -36.01
N ALA A 445 0.40 11.63 -35.92
CA ALA A 445 1.79 11.98 -36.14
C ALA A 445 2.07 12.55 -37.55
N ASN A 446 1.22 12.19 -38.52
CA ASN A 446 1.39 12.51 -39.94
C ASN A 446 0.56 13.71 -40.39
N ILE A 447 -0.39 14.17 -39.57
CA ILE A 447 -1.28 15.29 -39.88
C ILE A 447 -0.82 16.51 -39.08
N TYR A 448 -0.27 17.50 -39.76
CA TYR A 448 0.22 18.72 -39.14
C TYR A 448 -0.12 19.99 -39.94
N MET A 449 -0.11 21.12 -39.26
CA MET A 449 -0.19 22.46 -39.82
C MET A 449 1.06 23.24 -39.47
N ALA A 450 1.54 24.05 -40.42
CA ALA A 450 2.62 24.99 -40.23
C ALA A 450 2.16 26.38 -40.66
N THR A 451 2.73 27.41 -40.04
CA THR A 451 2.42 28.82 -40.33
C THR A 451 3.65 29.50 -40.89
N ALA A 452 3.44 30.41 -41.84
CA ALA A 452 4.52 31.21 -42.41
C ALA A 452 5.05 32.23 -41.39
N ASP A 453 4.15 32.74 -40.55
CA ASP A 453 4.46 33.72 -39.50
C ASP A 453 4.08 33.21 -38.11
N ASN A 454 4.57 33.91 -37.09
CA ASN A 454 4.13 33.69 -35.73
C ASN A 454 2.70 34.22 -35.56
N ILE A 455 1.74 33.32 -35.33
CA ILE A 455 0.34 33.70 -35.16
C ILE A 455 -0.17 33.25 -33.79
N ASN A 456 -0.87 34.16 -33.09
CA ASN A 456 -1.73 33.76 -31.99
C ASN A 456 -3.02 33.25 -32.61
N SER A 457 -3.29 31.95 -32.47
CA SER A 457 -4.44 31.35 -33.12
C SER A 457 -5.05 30.27 -32.25
N ASP A 458 -6.37 30.23 -32.30
CA ASP A 458 -7.18 29.21 -31.68
C ASP A 458 -7.82 28.38 -32.78
N VAL A 459 -7.20 27.23 -33.05
CA VAL A 459 -7.49 26.42 -34.22
C VAL A 459 -8.02 25.07 -33.78
N THR A 460 -9.22 24.74 -34.26
CA THR A 460 -9.78 23.39 -34.13
C THR A 460 -9.82 22.71 -35.49
N LEU A 461 -9.21 21.53 -35.58
CA LEU A 461 -9.29 20.64 -36.74
C LEU A 461 -10.15 19.43 -36.38
N ARG A 462 -11.28 19.28 -37.05
CA ARG A 462 -12.18 18.13 -36.89
C ARG A 462 -12.00 17.15 -38.02
N MET A 463 -11.58 15.93 -37.70
CA MET A 463 -11.49 14.82 -38.66
C MET A 463 -12.73 13.93 -38.53
N ILE A 464 -13.42 13.70 -39.65
CA ILE A 464 -14.58 12.82 -39.73
C ILE A 464 -14.25 11.68 -40.71
N PRO A 465 -14.21 10.42 -40.25
CA PRO A 465 -14.02 9.27 -41.14
C PRO A 465 -15.26 9.06 -42.01
N SER A 466 -15.04 8.83 -43.30
CA SER A 466 -15.99 8.47 -44.37
C SER A 466 -17.47 8.32 -43.99
N THR A 467 -18.24 9.42 -44.05
CA THR A 467 -19.71 9.40 -44.03
C THR A 467 -20.34 9.80 -45.36
N ASP A 468 -19.60 9.91 -46.47
CA ASP A 468 -20.21 10.24 -47.76
C ASP A 468 -20.86 8.98 -48.37
N PRO A 469 -22.21 8.85 -48.37
CA PRO A 469 -22.88 7.69 -48.96
C PRO A 469 -22.88 7.75 -50.49
N SER A 470 -22.51 8.89 -51.11
CA SER A 470 -22.56 9.09 -52.56
C SER A 470 -21.30 8.62 -53.29
N ASN A 471 -20.22 8.35 -52.56
CA ASN A 471 -18.96 7.92 -53.14
C ASN A 471 -18.35 6.82 -52.25
N PRO A 472 -18.67 5.53 -52.50
CA PRO A 472 -18.19 4.45 -51.65
C PRO A 472 -16.66 4.48 -51.56
N PRO A 473 -16.07 4.13 -50.40
CA PRO A 473 -14.63 3.99 -50.27
C PRO A 473 -14.10 3.11 -51.40
N THR A 474 -13.39 3.72 -52.35
CA THR A 474 -12.68 2.91 -53.35
C THR A 474 -11.53 2.23 -52.63
N THR A 475 -11.10 1.05 -53.08
CA THR A 475 -9.91 0.33 -52.56
C THR A 475 -8.59 1.10 -52.72
N LYS A 476 -8.64 2.35 -53.19
CA LYS A 476 -7.52 3.19 -53.59
C LYS A 476 -7.26 4.34 -52.60
N TYR A 477 -8.26 4.81 -51.86
CA TYR A 477 -8.08 5.98 -50.99
C TYR A 477 -8.89 5.86 -49.70
N VAL A 478 -8.33 6.31 -48.58
CA VAL A 478 -9.09 6.54 -47.35
C VAL A 478 -9.77 7.91 -47.46
N SER A 479 -11.11 7.93 -47.54
CA SER A 479 -11.88 9.18 -47.56
C SER A 479 -11.97 9.77 -46.15
N ARG A 480 -11.45 10.99 -45.99
CA ARG A 480 -11.50 11.75 -44.73
C ARG A 480 -11.98 13.17 -45.01
N LYS A 481 -12.92 13.67 -44.20
CA LYS A 481 -13.31 15.07 -44.19
C LYS A 481 -12.58 15.75 -43.04
N TYR A 482 -11.85 16.83 -43.36
CA TYR A 482 -11.31 17.74 -42.37
C TYR A 482 -12.13 19.03 -42.38
N GLU A 483 -12.59 19.44 -41.21
CA GLU A 483 -13.28 20.69 -41.00
C GLU A 483 -12.43 21.56 -40.08
N LEU A 484 -12.01 22.71 -40.59
CA LEU A 484 -11.30 23.72 -39.83
C LEU A 484 -12.32 24.66 -39.19
N ILE A 485 -12.30 24.75 -37.86
CA ILE A 485 -13.20 25.58 -37.07
C ILE A 485 -12.33 26.59 -36.31
N PRO A 486 -12.14 27.81 -36.83
CA PRO A 486 -11.43 28.84 -36.10
C PRO A 486 -12.33 29.58 -35.11
N ALA A 487 -11.82 29.89 -33.91
CA ALA A 487 -12.48 30.80 -32.97
C ALA A 487 -12.01 32.26 -33.14
N SER A 488 -10.75 32.45 -33.55
CA SER A 488 -10.22 33.70 -34.10
C SER A 488 -9.06 33.36 -35.06
N MET A 489 -9.12 33.86 -36.30
CA MET A 489 -7.97 33.79 -37.21
C MET A 489 -7.43 35.21 -37.37
N GLY A 490 -6.16 35.42 -37.01
CA GLY A 490 -5.37 36.45 -37.68
C GLY A 490 -5.24 36.10 -39.17
N ASN A 491 -4.67 36.98 -40.00
CA ASN A 491 -4.47 36.75 -41.44
C ASN A 491 -3.73 35.42 -41.70
N LEU A 492 -4.48 34.32 -41.86
CA LEU A 492 -3.98 33.01 -42.26
C LEU A 492 -3.96 33.02 -43.79
N GLU A 493 -2.84 33.47 -44.36
CA GLU A 493 -2.68 33.56 -45.82
C GLU A 493 -2.52 32.16 -46.46
N ALA A 494 -2.13 31.13 -45.70
CA ALA A 494 -2.09 29.75 -46.16
C ALA A 494 -2.21 28.73 -45.01
N ILE A 495 -3.01 27.67 -45.21
CA ILE A 495 -2.99 26.45 -44.40
C ILE A 495 -2.55 25.31 -45.31
N GLN A 496 -1.50 24.61 -44.89
CA GLN A 496 -0.98 23.46 -45.60
C GLN A 496 -1.24 22.21 -44.76
N LEU A 497 -2.02 21.29 -45.32
CA LEU A 497 -2.26 19.97 -44.73
C LEU A 497 -1.25 19.00 -45.34
N TYR A 498 -0.37 18.49 -44.51
CA TYR A 498 0.61 17.48 -44.89
C TYR A 498 0.10 16.08 -44.49
N TYR A 499 0.49 15.07 -45.26
CA TYR A 499 0.16 13.66 -45.07
C TYR A 499 1.40 12.80 -45.38
N ALA A 500 1.48 11.59 -44.82
CA ALA A 500 2.63 10.70 -45.05
C ALA A 500 2.36 9.74 -46.23
N ASN A 501 3.42 9.30 -46.92
CA ASN A 501 3.31 8.33 -48.03
C ASN A 501 2.57 7.04 -47.64
N GLY A 502 2.66 6.61 -46.37
CA GLY A 502 1.94 5.44 -45.86
C GLY A 502 0.42 5.59 -45.84
N GLU A 503 -0.12 6.80 -46.00
CA GLU A 503 -1.55 7.05 -46.15
C GLU A 503 -2.06 6.82 -47.59
N LEU A 504 -1.14 6.66 -48.55
CA LEU A 504 -1.46 6.33 -49.94
C LEU A 504 -1.55 4.81 -50.09
N GLN A 505 -2.77 4.29 -50.14
CA GLN A 505 -3.00 2.87 -50.39
C GLN A 505 -2.87 2.54 -51.89
N GLY A 506 -2.32 1.37 -52.21
CA GLY A 506 -2.29 0.87 -53.59
C GLY A 506 -1.30 1.56 -54.54
N GLY A 507 -0.21 2.15 -54.03
CA GLY A 507 0.89 2.66 -54.86
C GLY A 507 0.55 3.92 -55.67
N ILE A 508 -0.34 4.76 -55.14
CA ILE A 508 -0.81 5.94 -55.85
C ILE A 508 0.24 7.04 -55.85
N ALA A 509 0.51 7.60 -57.02
CA ALA A 509 1.35 8.79 -57.14
C ALA A 509 0.61 10.02 -56.59
N GLU A 510 1.32 10.85 -55.81
CA GLU A 510 0.83 12.09 -55.20
C GLU A 510 0.15 13.04 -56.20
N SER A 511 0.57 13.03 -57.48
CA SER A 511 -0.08 13.77 -58.58
C SER A 511 -1.57 13.42 -58.80
N LYS A 512 -2.04 12.31 -58.24
CA LYS A 512 -3.44 11.86 -58.33
C LYS A 512 -4.27 12.21 -57.10
N ILE A 513 -3.68 12.87 -56.09
CA ILE A 513 -4.41 13.39 -54.93
C ILE A 513 -5.06 14.70 -55.34
N GLY A 514 -6.39 14.75 -55.25
CA GLY A 514 -7.14 15.97 -55.47
C GLY A 514 -7.67 16.50 -54.15
N LEU A 515 -7.29 17.71 -53.77
CA LEU A 515 -8.05 18.45 -52.77
C LEU A 515 -9.35 18.95 -53.40
N ARG A 516 -10.45 18.83 -52.66
CA ARG A 516 -11.75 19.35 -53.07
C ARG A 516 -12.27 20.25 -51.95
N ALA A 517 -12.80 21.42 -52.31
CA ALA A 517 -13.52 22.28 -51.39
C ALA A 517 -15.02 21.97 -51.49
N TYR A 518 -15.70 21.84 -50.35
CA TYR A 518 -17.16 21.77 -50.31
C TYR A 518 -17.72 23.15 -49.99
N ASN A 519 -18.55 23.69 -50.87
CA ASN A 519 -19.13 25.02 -50.70
C ASN A 519 -20.53 25.01 -50.05
N GLY A 520 -20.95 23.88 -49.48
CA GLY A 520 -22.30 23.67 -48.94
C GLY A 520 -23.26 22.98 -49.91
N THR A 521 -22.94 22.89 -51.21
CA THR A 521 -23.80 22.22 -52.21
C THR A 521 -23.04 21.28 -53.12
N ASN A 522 -21.80 21.61 -53.50
CA ASN A 522 -20.98 20.83 -54.42
C ASN A 522 -19.52 20.75 -53.95
N TRP A 523 -18.84 19.66 -54.32
CA TRP A 523 -17.40 19.50 -54.18
C TRP A 523 -16.68 20.00 -55.44
N THR A 524 -15.90 21.08 -55.32
CA THR A 524 -15.07 21.60 -56.43
C THR A 524 -13.61 21.23 -56.24
N LYS A 525 -12.94 20.77 -57.30
CA LYS A 525 -11.50 20.48 -57.25
C LYS A 525 -10.74 21.79 -57.03
N ILE A 526 -9.87 21.81 -56.03
CA ILE A 526 -8.92 22.90 -55.85
C ILE A 526 -7.77 22.67 -56.83
N THR A 527 -7.53 23.64 -57.70
CA THR A 527 -6.38 23.66 -58.61
C THR A 527 -5.33 24.58 -58.00
N ASN A 528 -4.06 24.14 -57.98
CA ASN A 528 -2.99 24.80 -57.21
C ASN A 528 -3.29 25.02 -55.71
N PRO A 529 -3.69 23.99 -54.94
CA PRO A 529 -3.50 24.12 -53.50
C PRO A 529 -2.00 24.30 -53.29
N GLY A 530 -1.57 25.28 -52.51
CA GLY A 530 -0.17 25.49 -52.17
C GLY A 530 0.36 24.34 -51.32
N MET A 531 0.39 23.11 -51.83
CA MET A 531 0.93 21.92 -51.21
C MET A 531 2.40 21.86 -51.56
N THR A 532 3.26 22.19 -50.61
CA THR A 532 4.69 21.92 -50.72
C THR A 532 4.98 20.53 -50.16
N ARG A 533 5.87 19.77 -50.82
CA ARG A 533 6.43 18.54 -50.26
C ARG A 533 7.19 18.88 -48.98
N SER A 534 6.96 18.12 -47.91
CA SER A 534 7.97 17.95 -46.87
C SER A 534 8.65 16.60 -47.13
N SER A 535 9.84 16.61 -47.73
CA SER A 535 10.70 15.43 -47.74
C SER A 535 11.29 15.27 -46.33
N GLY A 536 10.61 14.49 -45.50
CA GLY A 536 11.15 13.90 -44.28
C GLY A 536 11.61 12.49 -44.56
#